data_AF-A0A9Q6ZH68-F1
#
_entry.id   AF-A0A9Q6ZH68-F1
#
_cell.length_a   1.000
_cell.length_b   1.000
_cell.length_c   1.000
_cell.angle_alpha   90.00
_cell.angle_beta   90.00
_cell.angle_gamma   90.00
#
_symmetry.space_group_name_H-M   'P 1'
#
loop_
_entity.id
_entity.type
_entity.pdbx_description
1 polymer ?
#
loop_
_entity_poly.entity_id
_entity_poly.type
_entity_poly.pdbx_seq_one_letter_code
_entity_poly.pdbx_strand_id
1 'polypeptide(L)'
;MKYLKLSFILFVLSFFTSCNLLVDSSSYETTTSTFVEALKQDDFDTCISLMQLENTQGQRLHADTLRVEFDHFKKLLHHSFGEKPYEYNFVKWQKNIYSNQDYKDNTPPNTTRVFIEFNNGNELGVFQLLFDDSTNKILDIRTLDIKVAKPDIYLFWLSAIIPIIVLLFNLYVIREIKRSKLSKKWIKYLAVILLNVPSFTYAAIGGLTVNFLSFQLLLGVGFSGNGIIESAWTIGIPLGGLYWIWQLKMWK
;
A
#
# COMPACT_ATOMS: atom_id res chain seq x y z
N MET A 1 28.64 -14.70 20.51
CA MET A 1 28.26 -14.57 19.08
C MET A 1 27.12 -15.49 18.63
N LYS A 2 27.03 -16.76 19.08
CA LYS A 2 25.91 -17.67 18.73
C LYS A 2 24.54 -17.12 19.14
N TYR A 3 24.41 -16.62 20.38
CA TYR A 3 23.14 -16.10 20.91
C TYR A 3 22.65 -14.82 20.24
N LEU A 4 23.55 -13.95 19.78
CA LEU A 4 23.19 -12.73 19.04
C LEU A 4 22.63 -13.03 17.64
N LYS A 5 23.19 -14.05 16.96
CA LYS A 5 22.66 -14.53 15.67
C LYS A 5 21.29 -15.18 15.83
N LEU A 6 21.11 -15.96 16.90
CA LEU A 6 19.83 -16.62 17.21
C LEU A 6 18.75 -15.59 17.57
N SER A 7 19.09 -14.59 18.37
CA SER A 7 18.18 -13.50 18.75
C SER A 7 17.78 -12.64 17.54
N PHE A 8 18.69 -12.37 16.60
CA PHE A 8 18.36 -11.66 15.37
C PHE A 8 17.43 -12.48 14.45
N ILE A 9 17.64 -13.79 14.34
CA ILE A 9 16.76 -14.69 13.58
C ILE A 9 15.37 -14.76 14.21
N LEU A 10 15.28 -14.86 15.54
CA LEU A 10 14.01 -14.83 16.28
C LEU A 10 13.29 -13.49 16.12
N PHE A 11 14.03 -12.37 16.14
CA PHE A 11 13.48 -11.04 15.90
C PHE A 11 12.93 -10.91 14.47
N VAL A 12 13.66 -11.38 13.45
CA VAL A 12 13.18 -11.38 12.06
C VAL A 12 11.97 -12.31 11.91
N LEU A 13 11.98 -13.51 12.50
CA LEU A 13 10.85 -14.44 12.48
C LEU A 13 9.62 -13.89 13.21
N SER A 14 9.80 -13.04 14.23
CA SER A 14 8.67 -12.37 14.90
C SER A 14 7.97 -11.30 14.04
N PHE A 15 8.57 -10.87 12.93
CA PHE A 15 7.85 -10.07 11.91
C PHE A 15 7.02 -10.94 10.95
N PHE A 16 7.30 -12.25 10.88
CA PHE A 16 6.57 -13.20 10.02
C PHE A 16 5.37 -13.87 10.71
N THR A 17 5.04 -13.51 11.96
CA THR A 17 3.81 -13.98 12.65
C THR A 17 2.52 -13.32 12.11
N SER A 18 2.61 -12.56 11.02
CA SER A 18 1.53 -11.85 10.34
C SER A 18 0.70 -12.71 9.36
N CYS A 19 0.77 -14.04 9.41
CA CYS A 19 0.00 -14.92 8.51
C CYS A 19 -1.50 -14.63 8.50
N ASN A 20 -2.12 -14.29 9.64
CA ASN A 20 -3.55 -13.96 9.68
C ASN A 20 -3.88 -12.66 8.91
N LEU A 21 -2.97 -11.68 8.91
CA LEU A 21 -3.16 -10.43 8.15
C LEU A 21 -3.05 -10.67 6.63
N LEU A 22 -2.21 -11.62 6.21
CA LEU A 22 -2.06 -11.98 4.80
C LEU A 22 -3.28 -12.75 4.27
N VAL A 23 -3.83 -13.68 5.06
CA VAL A 23 -5.03 -14.46 4.68
C VAL A 23 -6.26 -13.54 4.57
N ASP A 24 -6.46 -12.66 5.56
CA ASP A 24 -7.57 -11.68 5.54
C ASP A 24 -7.48 -10.78 4.29
N SER A 25 -6.28 -10.27 3.97
CA SER A 25 -6.07 -9.38 2.81
C SER A 25 -6.43 -10.02 1.47
N SER A 26 -6.07 -11.28 1.26
CA SER A 26 -6.35 -12.01 0.03
C SER A 26 -7.86 -12.28 -0.15
N SER A 27 -8.58 -12.47 0.95
CA SER A 27 -10.04 -12.67 0.92
C SER A 27 -10.78 -11.41 0.49
N TYR A 28 -10.39 -10.24 1.01
CA TYR A 28 -10.98 -8.95 0.61
C TYR A 28 -10.69 -8.63 -0.86
N GLU A 29 -9.47 -8.89 -1.32
CA GLU A 29 -9.08 -8.69 -2.73
C GLU A 29 -9.92 -9.57 -3.66
N THR A 30 -10.15 -10.83 -3.29
CA THR A 30 -10.98 -11.78 -4.07
C THR A 30 -12.43 -11.32 -4.14
N THR A 31 -13.05 -10.98 -3.00
CA THR A 31 -14.44 -10.49 -2.95
C THR A 31 -14.59 -9.20 -3.74
N THR A 32 -13.64 -8.28 -3.60
CA THR A 32 -13.61 -7.01 -4.33
C THR A 32 -13.51 -7.24 -5.83
N SER A 33 -12.58 -8.09 -6.28
CA SER A 33 -12.41 -8.40 -7.69
C SER A 33 -13.68 -9.02 -8.28
N THR A 34 -14.31 -9.94 -7.55
CA THR A 34 -15.55 -10.62 -7.96
C THR A 34 -16.69 -9.61 -8.07
N PHE A 35 -16.80 -8.69 -7.10
CA PHE A 35 -17.79 -7.63 -7.11
C PHE A 35 -17.63 -6.67 -8.30
N VAL A 36 -16.40 -6.22 -8.58
CA VAL A 36 -16.11 -5.28 -9.69
C VAL A 36 -16.32 -5.95 -11.05
N GLU A 37 -15.97 -7.22 -11.20
CA GLU A 37 -16.22 -7.97 -12.44
C GLU A 37 -17.71 -8.24 -12.66
N ALA A 38 -18.45 -8.63 -11.62
CA ALA A 38 -19.91 -8.76 -11.69
C ALA A 38 -20.57 -7.43 -12.08
N LEU A 39 -20.09 -6.32 -11.52
CA LEU A 39 -20.54 -4.97 -11.87
C LEU A 39 -20.25 -4.60 -13.34
N LYS A 40 -19.13 -5.03 -13.92
CA LYS A 40 -18.81 -4.83 -15.36
C LYS A 40 -19.71 -5.66 -16.28
N GLN A 41 -20.08 -6.85 -15.82
CA GLN A 41 -20.89 -7.84 -16.54
C GLN A 41 -22.40 -7.65 -16.35
N ASP A 42 -22.82 -6.65 -15.58
CA ASP A 42 -24.22 -6.39 -15.23
C ASP A 42 -24.88 -7.55 -14.45
N ASP A 43 -24.08 -8.33 -13.71
CA ASP A 43 -24.54 -9.43 -12.85
C ASP A 43 -24.88 -8.91 -11.44
N PHE A 44 -26.09 -8.37 -11.34
CA PHE A 44 -26.62 -7.80 -10.10
C PHE A 44 -26.79 -8.83 -8.98
N ASP A 45 -27.16 -10.07 -9.31
CA ASP A 45 -27.39 -11.13 -8.32
C ASP A 45 -26.07 -11.49 -7.62
N THR A 46 -24.98 -11.58 -8.38
CA THR A 46 -23.65 -11.78 -7.82
C THR A 46 -23.22 -10.59 -6.97
N CYS A 47 -23.44 -9.34 -7.42
CA CYS A 47 -23.13 -8.14 -6.61
C CYS A 47 -23.86 -8.14 -5.26
N ILE A 48 -25.17 -8.42 -5.26
CA ILE A 48 -25.98 -8.51 -4.04
C ILE A 48 -25.48 -9.63 -3.12
N SER A 49 -25.07 -10.78 -3.67
CA SER A 49 -24.64 -11.93 -2.86
C SER A 49 -23.40 -11.62 -2.00
N LEU A 50 -22.53 -10.74 -2.51
CA LEU A 50 -21.30 -10.26 -1.86
C LEU A 50 -21.55 -9.10 -0.89
N MET A 51 -22.73 -8.48 -0.93
CA MET A 51 -23.13 -7.42 -0.01
C MET A 51 -23.82 -7.98 1.23
N GLN A 52 -23.68 -7.26 2.34
CA GLN A 52 -24.38 -7.56 3.58
C GLN A 52 -25.77 -6.92 3.55
N LEU A 53 -26.78 -7.74 3.29
CA LEU A 53 -28.17 -7.31 3.18
C LEU A 53 -28.87 -7.13 4.52
N GLU A 54 -28.29 -7.65 5.60
CA GLU A 54 -28.84 -7.58 6.95
C GLU A 54 -28.00 -6.61 7.78
N ASN A 55 -28.61 -5.51 8.23
CA ASN A 55 -27.92 -4.58 9.13
C ASN A 55 -27.72 -5.21 10.52
N THR A 56 -26.91 -4.58 11.38
CA THR A 56 -26.67 -5.02 12.77
C THR A 56 -27.94 -5.07 13.65
N GLN A 57 -29.08 -4.61 13.15
CA GLN A 57 -30.40 -4.65 13.78
C GLN A 57 -31.35 -5.69 13.14
N GLY A 58 -30.86 -6.54 12.23
CA GLY A 58 -31.64 -7.62 11.61
C GLY A 58 -32.67 -7.16 10.57
N GLN A 59 -32.60 -5.90 10.12
CA GLN A 59 -33.45 -5.42 9.02
C GLN A 59 -32.81 -5.80 7.68
N ARG A 60 -33.57 -6.52 6.85
CA ARG A 60 -33.20 -6.83 5.47
C ARG A 60 -33.40 -5.60 4.59
N LEU A 61 -32.31 -5.09 4.03
CA LEU A 61 -32.37 -4.17 2.89
C LEU A 61 -33.15 -4.86 1.76
N HIS A 62 -34.18 -4.19 1.23
CA HIS A 62 -34.96 -4.74 0.14
C HIS A 62 -34.10 -4.76 -1.14
N ALA A 63 -34.07 -5.90 -1.82
CA ALA A 63 -33.28 -6.07 -3.05
C ALA A 63 -33.67 -5.02 -4.12
N ASP A 64 -34.94 -4.60 -4.13
CA ASP A 64 -35.46 -3.59 -5.06
C ASP A 64 -34.87 -2.19 -4.81
N THR A 65 -34.66 -1.79 -3.54
CA THR A 65 -34.01 -0.50 -3.23
C THR A 65 -32.53 -0.52 -3.56
N LEU A 66 -31.86 -1.65 -3.31
CA LEU A 66 -30.46 -1.85 -3.68
C LEU A 66 -30.28 -1.85 -5.21
N ARG A 67 -31.27 -2.33 -5.96
CA ARG A 67 -31.23 -2.30 -7.43
C ARG A 67 -31.24 -0.89 -7.98
N VAL A 68 -32.07 -0.02 -7.39
CA VAL A 68 -32.14 1.40 -7.76
C VAL A 68 -30.83 2.12 -7.41
N GLU A 69 -30.27 1.88 -6.22
CA GLU A 69 -28.98 2.45 -5.82
C GLU A 69 -27.81 1.94 -6.68
N PHE A 70 -27.86 0.66 -7.08
CA PHE A 70 -26.88 0.06 -7.97
C PHE A 70 -26.96 0.64 -9.38
N ASP A 71 -28.15 0.84 -9.94
CA ASP A 71 -28.34 1.52 -11.21
C ASP A 71 -27.84 2.98 -11.16
N HIS A 72 -28.06 3.65 -10.03
CA HIS A 72 -27.52 4.99 -9.79
C HIS A 72 -25.98 4.98 -9.71
N PHE A 73 -25.41 4.02 -8.99
CA PHE A 73 -23.96 3.83 -8.90
C PHE A 73 -23.34 3.53 -10.27
N LYS A 74 -24.00 2.70 -11.09
CA LYS A 74 -23.60 2.43 -12.48
C LYS A 74 -23.62 3.70 -13.33
N LYS A 75 -24.66 4.52 -13.19
CA LYS A 75 -24.73 5.83 -13.88
C LYS A 75 -23.60 6.76 -13.43
N LEU A 76 -23.27 6.79 -12.14
CA LEU A 76 -22.14 7.57 -11.62
C LEU A 76 -20.80 7.05 -12.17
N LEU A 77 -20.64 5.74 -12.28
CA LEU A 77 -19.48 5.09 -12.90
C LEU A 77 -19.34 5.46 -14.37
N HIS A 78 -20.40 5.31 -15.17
CA HIS A 78 -20.39 5.67 -16.59
C HIS A 78 -20.21 7.18 -16.79
N HIS A 79 -20.82 8.01 -15.94
CA HIS A 79 -20.67 9.46 -16.02
C HIS A 79 -19.27 9.92 -15.63
N SER A 80 -18.64 9.27 -14.65
CA SER A 80 -17.32 9.67 -14.14
C SER A 80 -16.16 9.02 -14.88
N PHE A 81 -16.35 7.84 -15.48
CA PHE A 81 -15.27 7.08 -16.12
C PHE A 81 -15.56 6.71 -17.59
N GLY A 82 -16.70 7.13 -18.14
CA GLY A 82 -17.09 6.85 -19.52
C GLY A 82 -17.69 5.46 -19.74
N GLU A 83 -18.25 5.23 -20.92
CA GLU A 83 -18.67 3.90 -21.36
C GLU A 83 -17.43 3.11 -21.80
N LYS A 84 -17.08 2.08 -21.03
CA LYS A 84 -16.18 0.92 -21.30
C LYS A 84 -15.07 1.11 -22.38
N PRO A 85 -13.80 0.74 -22.11
CA PRO A 85 -13.31 -0.05 -20.97
C PRO A 85 -12.59 0.81 -19.92
N TYR A 86 -12.92 0.58 -18.65
CA TYR A 86 -12.13 1.08 -17.52
C TYR A 86 -11.41 -0.09 -16.83
N GLU A 87 -10.13 0.12 -16.55
CA GLU A 87 -9.29 -0.77 -15.75
C GLU A 87 -9.48 -0.47 -14.27
N TYR A 88 -9.29 -1.46 -13.41
CA TYR A 88 -9.28 -1.25 -11.96
C TYR A 88 -8.03 -1.87 -11.34
N ASN A 89 -7.51 -1.22 -10.30
CA ASN A 89 -6.40 -1.72 -9.49
C ASN A 89 -6.76 -1.68 -8.02
N PHE A 90 -6.38 -2.72 -7.29
CA PHE A 90 -6.45 -2.69 -5.84
C PHE A 90 -5.34 -1.77 -5.29
N VAL A 91 -5.73 -0.84 -4.41
CA VAL A 91 -4.84 0.21 -3.91
C VAL A 91 -4.31 -0.17 -2.53
N LYS A 92 -5.21 -0.27 -1.56
CA LYS A 92 -4.86 -0.66 -0.18
C LYS A 92 -6.09 -1.12 0.58
N TRP A 93 -5.83 -1.79 1.70
CA TRP A 93 -6.84 -2.04 2.73
C TRP A 93 -6.39 -1.41 4.05
N GLN A 94 -7.35 -0.93 4.83
CA GLN A 94 -7.14 -0.36 6.15
C GLN A 94 -8.12 -1.02 7.11
N LYS A 95 -7.60 -1.88 7.99
CA LYS A 95 -8.39 -2.53 9.03
C LYS A 95 -8.59 -1.58 10.20
N ASN A 96 -9.83 -1.40 10.61
CA ASN A 96 -10.17 -0.63 11.78
C ASN A 96 -10.12 -1.53 13.02
N ILE A 97 -9.03 -1.43 13.78
CA ILE A 97 -8.77 -2.28 14.96
C ILE A 97 -9.38 -1.69 16.25
N TYR A 98 -10.02 -0.51 16.20
CA TYR A 98 -10.48 0.15 17.42
C TYR A 98 -11.68 -0.57 18.06
N SER A 99 -11.50 -1.02 19.30
CA SER A 99 -12.59 -1.35 20.22
C SER A 99 -13.15 -0.05 20.79
N ASN A 100 -14.42 0.25 20.50
CA ASN A 100 -15.27 1.21 21.22
C ASN A 100 -14.56 2.44 21.83
N GLN A 101 -14.33 3.52 21.07
CA GLN A 101 -14.52 4.93 21.53
C GLN A 101 -13.94 6.04 20.65
N ASP A 102 -13.26 5.77 19.53
CA ASP A 102 -12.83 6.85 18.62
C ASP A 102 -13.74 6.95 17.39
N TYR A 103 -14.92 7.54 17.59
CA TYR A 103 -15.83 8.00 16.54
C TYR A 103 -15.23 9.22 15.81
N LYS A 104 -14.11 9.05 15.10
CA LYS A 104 -13.61 10.12 14.22
C LYS A 104 -14.34 10.17 12.88
N ASP A 105 -14.90 9.03 12.41
CA ASP A 105 -15.48 8.90 11.07
C ASP A 105 -16.79 8.07 11.00
N ASN A 106 -17.53 7.85 12.11
CA ASN A 106 -18.75 7.00 12.14
C ASN A 106 -18.59 5.60 11.52
N THR A 107 -17.40 4.98 11.62
CA THR A 107 -17.13 3.66 11.03
C THR A 107 -17.26 2.57 12.10
N PRO A 108 -18.04 1.50 11.87
CA PRO A 108 -18.24 0.43 12.85
C PRO A 108 -16.92 -0.28 13.22
N PRO A 109 -16.80 -0.82 14.45
CA PRO A 109 -15.65 -1.66 14.84
C PRO A 109 -15.61 -2.96 14.02
N ASN A 110 -14.42 -3.56 13.85
CA ASN A 110 -14.19 -4.77 13.04
C ASN A 110 -14.61 -4.61 11.58
N THR A 111 -14.24 -3.49 10.98
CA THR A 111 -14.46 -3.24 9.56
C THR A 111 -13.15 -2.96 8.85
N THR A 112 -13.07 -3.37 7.59
CA THR A 112 -11.92 -3.11 6.73
C THR A 112 -12.34 -2.21 5.57
N ARG A 113 -11.66 -1.08 5.40
CA ARG A 113 -11.83 -0.21 4.22
C ARG A 113 -10.90 -0.71 3.12
N VAL A 114 -11.45 -1.00 1.95
CA VAL A 114 -10.71 -1.38 0.74
C VAL A 114 -10.82 -0.23 -0.26
N PHE A 115 -9.69 0.15 -0.85
CA PHE A 115 -9.62 1.22 -1.85
C PHE A 115 -9.32 0.62 -3.21
N ILE A 116 -10.10 1.01 -4.22
CA ILE A 116 -10.00 0.55 -5.61
C ILE A 116 -9.83 1.75 -6.49
N GLU A 117 -8.77 1.77 -7.28
CA GLU A 117 -8.54 2.78 -8.31
C GLU A 117 -9.23 2.34 -9.60
N PHE A 118 -9.97 3.25 -10.23
CA PHE A 118 -10.53 3.10 -11.56
C PHE A 118 -9.82 4.06 -12.53
N ASN A 119 -9.52 3.56 -13.73
CA ASN A 119 -8.78 4.30 -14.75
C ASN A 119 -9.45 4.10 -16.12
N ASN A 120 -9.80 5.21 -16.78
CA ASN A 120 -10.37 5.21 -18.13
C ASN A 120 -9.39 5.72 -19.21
N GLY A 121 -8.12 5.90 -18.86
CA GLY A 121 -7.06 6.42 -19.73
C GLY A 121 -6.75 7.90 -19.52
N ASN A 122 -7.74 8.72 -19.14
CA ASN A 122 -7.62 10.18 -18.98
C ASN A 122 -7.86 10.65 -17.54
N GLU A 123 -8.76 10.00 -16.83
CA GLU A 123 -9.18 10.32 -15.47
C GLU A 123 -8.95 9.13 -14.55
N LEU A 124 -8.50 9.43 -13.33
CA LEU A 124 -8.39 8.48 -12.24
C LEU A 124 -9.46 8.79 -11.21
N GLY A 125 -9.91 7.77 -10.48
CA GLY A 125 -10.75 7.96 -9.32
C GLY A 125 -10.71 6.74 -8.40
N VAL A 126 -11.12 6.91 -7.15
CA VAL A 126 -10.99 5.87 -6.13
C VAL A 126 -12.34 5.57 -5.51
N PHE A 127 -12.69 4.30 -5.45
CA PHE A 127 -13.81 3.83 -4.63
C PHE A 127 -13.30 3.23 -3.34
N GLN A 128 -14.07 3.47 -2.29
CA GLN A 128 -13.88 2.87 -1.00
C GLN A 128 -15.03 1.88 -0.75
N LEU A 129 -14.69 0.60 -0.62
CA LEU A 129 -15.59 -0.43 -0.11
C LEU A 129 -15.36 -0.60 1.39
N LEU A 130 -16.43 -0.66 2.17
CA LEU A 130 -16.36 -1.01 3.58
C LEU A 130 -16.76 -2.48 3.75
N PHE A 131 -15.89 -3.29 4.34
CA PHE A 131 -16.15 -4.70 4.63
C PHE A 131 -16.44 -4.91 6.10
N ASP A 132 -17.31 -5.88 6.40
CA ASP A 132 -17.43 -6.51 7.72
C ASP A 132 -16.40 -7.64 7.83
N ASP A 133 -15.50 -7.56 8.81
CA ASP A 133 -14.43 -8.55 8.99
C ASP A 133 -14.96 -9.94 9.38
N SER A 134 -16.17 -10.01 9.94
CA SER A 134 -16.76 -11.28 10.40
C SER A 134 -17.42 -12.09 9.29
N THR A 135 -18.03 -11.40 8.33
CA THR A 135 -18.75 -12.01 7.21
C THR A 135 -18.01 -11.92 5.88
N ASN A 136 -16.97 -11.08 5.81
CA ASN A 136 -16.27 -10.69 4.58
C ASN A 136 -17.21 -10.17 3.48
N LYS A 137 -18.29 -9.50 3.90
CA LYS A 137 -19.29 -8.89 3.01
C LYS A 137 -19.16 -7.38 2.97
N ILE A 138 -19.57 -6.80 1.84
CA ILE A 138 -19.55 -5.35 1.63
C ILE A 138 -20.73 -4.72 2.36
N LEU A 139 -20.43 -3.80 3.28
CA LEU A 139 -21.38 -3.00 4.06
C LEU A 139 -21.81 -1.72 3.34
N ASP A 140 -20.85 -1.04 2.70
CA ASP A 140 -21.05 0.29 2.12
C ASP A 140 -20.08 0.53 0.96
N ILE A 141 -20.49 1.34 -0.01
CA ILE A 141 -19.73 1.71 -1.20
C ILE A 141 -19.72 3.23 -1.30
N ARG A 142 -18.54 3.82 -1.22
CA ARG A 142 -18.36 5.27 -1.35
C ARG A 142 -17.44 5.60 -2.50
N THR A 143 -17.85 6.56 -3.32
CA THR A 143 -16.98 7.17 -4.32
C THR A 143 -16.17 8.27 -3.65
N LEU A 144 -14.84 8.16 -3.65
CA LEU A 144 -13.98 9.26 -3.27
C LEU A 144 -13.80 10.14 -4.52
N ASP A 145 -14.29 11.37 -4.45
CA ASP A 145 -14.31 12.31 -5.57
C ASP A 145 -12.90 12.88 -5.82
N ILE A 146 -12.00 12.01 -6.26
CA ILE A 146 -10.63 12.34 -6.64
C ILE A 146 -10.61 12.33 -8.17
N LYS A 147 -11.30 13.29 -8.81
CA LYS A 147 -11.17 13.51 -10.27
C LYS A 147 -9.86 14.22 -10.54
N VAL A 148 -8.77 13.46 -10.57
CA VAL A 148 -7.45 13.99 -10.88
C VAL A 148 -7.13 13.59 -12.31
N ALA A 149 -6.82 14.58 -13.15
CA ALA A 149 -6.29 14.33 -14.48
C ALA A 149 -5.07 13.42 -14.35
N LYS A 150 -5.01 12.36 -15.17
CA LYS A 150 -3.94 11.37 -15.09
C LYS A 150 -2.58 12.07 -15.04
N PRO A 151 -1.80 11.90 -13.95
CA PRO A 151 -0.51 12.54 -13.83
C PRO A 151 0.43 12.00 -14.91
N ASP A 152 1.43 12.81 -15.28
CA ASP A 152 2.50 12.35 -16.16
C ASP A 152 3.39 11.34 -15.39
N ILE A 153 3.08 10.06 -15.58
CA ILE A 153 3.77 8.94 -14.95
C ILE A 153 5.20 8.77 -15.50
N TYR A 154 5.56 9.38 -16.64
CA TYR A 154 6.91 9.27 -17.18
C TYR A 154 7.94 9.93 -16.26
N LEU A 155 7.64 11.11 -15.70
CA LEU A 155 8.51 11.77 -14.73
C LEU A 155 8.66 10.94 -13.44
N PHE A 156 7.58 10.27 -13.03
CA PHE A 156 7.61 9.34 -11.92
C PHE A 156 8.56 8.17 -12.16
N TRP A 157 8.49 7.50 -13.31
CA TRP A 157 9.42 6.42 -13.63
C TRP A 157 10.85 6.91 -13.86
N LEU A 158 11.03 8.11 -14.43
CA LEU A 158 12.36 8.70 -14.60
C LEU A 158 13.03 8.96 -13.25
N SER A 159 12.24 9.33 -12.22
CA SER A 159 12.75 9.51 -10.85
C SER A 159 13.34 8.23 -10.25
N ALA A 160 13.01 7.04 -10.77
CA ALA A 160 13.54 5.75 -10.33
C ALA A 160 15.05 5.61 -10.52
N ILE A 161 15.70 6.46 -11.31
CA ILE A 161 17.16 6.52 -11.42
C ILE A 161 17.81 6.84 -10.06
N ILE A 162 17.21 7.74 -9.27
CA ILE A 162 17.74 8.16 -7.96
C ILE A 162 17.77 7.00 -6.94
N PRO A 163 16.67 6.26 -6.69
CA PRO A 163 16.71 5.12 -5.77
C PRO A 163 17.69 4.04 -6.25
N ILE A 164 17.78 3.78 -7.55
CA ILE A 164 18.75 2.82 -8.10
C ILE A 164 20.19 3.24 -7.75
N ILE A 165 20.53 4.53 -7.88
CA ILE A 165 21.86 5.05 -7.49
C ILE A 165 22.14 4.82 -6.01
N VAL A 166 21.18 5.09 -5.12
CA VAL A 166 21.34 4.88 -3.67
C VAL A 166 21.55 3.40 -3.33
N LEU A 167 20.78 2.52 -3.97
CA LEU A 167 20.92 1.08 -3.80
C LEU A 167 22.31 0.59 -4.26
N LEU A 168 22.74 1.02 -5.45
CA LEU A 168 24.08 0.70 -5.98
C LEU A 168 25.20 1.24 -5.08
N PHE A 169 25.04 2.45 -4.54
CA PHE A 169 25.99 3.04 -3.59
C PHE A 169 26.10 2.20 -2.31
N ASN A 170 24.99 1.81 -1.69
CA ASN A 170 25.00 1.00 -0.49
C ASN A 170 25.60 -0.40 -0.73
N LEU A 171 25.30 -1.02 -1.88
CA LEU A 171 25.95 -2.28 -2.30
C LEU A 171 27.46 -2.12 -2.49
N TYR A 172 27.89 -1.02 -3.11
CA TYR A 172 29.30 -0.69 -3.29
C TYR A 172 30.02 -0.54 -1.95
N VAL A 173 29.46 0.19 -0.99
CA VAL A 173 30.06 0.36 0.34
C VAL A 173 30.16 -0.97 1.08
N ILE A 174 29.13 -1.82 1.00
CA ILE A 174 29.17 -3.18 1.57
C ILE A 174 30.32 -4.00 0.96
N ARG A 175 30.52 -3.92 -0.36
CA ARG A 175 31.61 -4.61 -1.06
C ARG A 175 32.98 -4.12 -0.61
N GLU A 176 33.16 -2.81 -0.40
CA GLU A 176 34.41 -2.24 0.11
C GLU A 176 34.68 -2.62 1.57
N ILE A 177 33.66 -2.61 2.44
CA ILE A 177 33.79 -3.11 3.82
C ILE A 177 34.21 -4.59 3.80
N LYS A 178 33.64 -5.39 2.90
CA LYS A 178 33.99 -6.82 2.75
C LYS A 178 35.46 -7.01 2.40
N ARG A 179 36.01 -6.19 1.49
CA ARG A 179 37.42 -6.23 1.06
C ARG A 179 38.39 -5.65 2.08
N SER A 180 37.94 -4.78 2.98
CA SER A 180 38.79 -4.13 3.98
C SER A 180 39.31 -5.06 5.08
N LYS A 181 40.36 -4.64 5.81
CA LYS A 181 40.87 -5.33 7.02
C LYS A 181 40.12 -4.93 8.31
N LEU A 182 38.98 -4.24 8.20
CA LEU A 182 38.24 -3.73 9.36
C LEU A 182 37.68 -4.87 10.23
N SER A 183 37.79 -4.73 11.56
CA SER A 183 37.20 -5.66 12.54
C SER A 183 35.68 -5.46 12.67
N LYS A 184 34.93 -6.45 13.18
CA LYS A 184 33.47 -6.35 13.42
C LYS A 184 32.65 -5.88 12.19
N LYS A 185 32.89 -6.46 11.00
CA LYS A 185 32.23 -6.08 9.73
C LYS A 185 30.69 -6.12 9.77
N TRP A 186 30.09 -7.02 10.55
CA TRP A 186 28.63 -7.13 10.66
C TRP A 186 27.97 -5.84 11.16
N ILE A 187 28.52 -5.19 12.20
CA ILE A 187 27.97 -3.92 12.71
C ILE A 187 27.98 -2.85 11.61
N LYS A 188 29.01 -2.87 10.76
CA LYS A 188 29.15 -1.93 9.65
C LYS A 188 28.11 -2.17 8.57
N TYR A 189 27.87 -3.43 8.20
CA TYR A 189 26.79 -3.78 7.29
C TYR A 189 25.42 -3.34 7.83
N LEU A 190 25.19 -3.56 9.13
CA LEU A 190 23.95 -3.14 9.78
C LEU A 190 23.78 -1.62 9.71
N ALA A 191 24.84 -0.84 9.95
CA ALA A 191 24.81 0.61 9.80
C ALA A 191 24.48 1.06 8.37
N VAL A 192 25.05 0.41 7.34
CA VAL A 192 24.74 0.73 5.93
C VAL A 192 23.28 0.41 5.59
N ILE A 193 22.70 -0.65 6.17
CA ILE A 193 21.31 -1.05 5.94
C ILE A 193 20.32 -0.13 6.69
N LEU A 194 20.62 0.24 7.94
CA LEU A 194 19.68 0.94 8.82
C LEU A 194 19.78 2.47 8.78
N LEU A 195 20.98 3.04 8.61
CA LEU A 195 21.19 4.50 8.65
C LEU A 195 20.98 5.11 7.26
N ASN A 196 19.76 4.99 6.76
CA ASN A 196 19.32 5.62 5.51
C ASN A 196 18.25 6.71 5.81
N VAL A 197 18.67 7.76 6.52
CA VAL A 197 17.81 8.84 7.03
C VAL A 197 18.47 10.21 6.85
N PRO A 198 17.73 11.32 6.72
CA PRO A 198 16.29 11.41 6.48
C PRO A 198 15.90 10.81 5.12
N SER A 199 14.60 10.65 4.89
CA SER A 199 14.08 10.10 3.65
C SER A 199 13.20 11.08 2.89
N PHE A 200 13.20 10.92 1.57
CA PHE A 200 12.38 11.65 0.62
C PHE A 200 11.43 10.66 -0.05
N THR A 201 10.14 10.97 -0.07
CA THR A 201 9.14 10.20 -0.78
C THR A 201 8.63 11.04 -1.94
N TYR A 202 8.72 10.52 -3.16
CA TYR A 202 8.09 11.11 -4.34
C TYR A 202 6.92 10.22 -4.75
N ALA A 203 5.71 10.72 -4.51
CA ALA A 203 4.47 10.05 -4.91
C ALA A 203 4.06 10.50 -6.32
N ALA A 204 3.53 9.56 -7.10
CA ALA A 204 2.99 9.82 -8.43
C ALA A 204 1.84 10.85 -8.41
N ILE A 205 1.08 10.87 -7.30
CA ILE A 205 0.08 11.88 -6.99
C ILE A 205 0.39 12.45 -5.60
N GLY A 206 0.59 13.77 -5.50
CA GLY A 206 0.92 14.46 -4.24
C GLY A 206 2.36 14.94 -4.10
N GLY A 207 3.26 14.56 -5.02
CA GLY A 207 4.58 15.18 -5.14
C GLY A 207 5.59 14.71 -4.09
N LEU A 208 6.49 15.62 -3.68
CA LEU A 208 7.63 15.31 -2.82
C LEU A 208 7.34 15.59 -1.34
N THR A 209 7.52 14.57 -0.51
CA THR A 209 7.37 14.62 0.94
C THR A 209 8.70 14.29 1.62
N VAL A 210 9.05 15.02 2.67
CA VAL A 210 10.27 14.78 3.44
C VAL A 210 9.90 14.17 4.79
N ASN A 211 10.43 12.98 5.06
CA ASN A 211 10.26 12.27 6.32
C ASN A 211 11.60 12.24 7.06
N PHE A 212 11.68 12.95 8.19
CA PHE A 212 12.92 13.07 8.97
C PHE A 212 13.38 11.73 9.57
N LEU A 213 12.43 10.89 9.98
CA LEU A 213 12.71 9.58 10.56
C LEU A 213 11.83 8.54 9.87
N SER A 214 12.39 7.84 8.89
CA SER A 214 11.77 6.67 8.26
C SER A 214 12.86 5.64 7.97
N PHE A 215 12.74 4.46 8.56
CA PHE A 215 13.71 3.39 8.35
C PHE A 215 13.33 2.62 7.10
N GLN A 216 14.17 2.73 6.06
CA GLN A 216 13.98 2.00 4.81
C GLN A 216 14.82 0.73 4.80
N LEU A 217 14.15 -0.43 4.81
CA LEU A 217 14.78 -1.74 4.96
C LEU A 217 15.53 -2.22 3.70
N LEU A 218 15.17 -1.74 2.50
CA LEU A 218 15.81 -2.14 1.24
C LEU A 218 17.02 -1.24 0.91
N LEU A 219 18.00 -1.15 1.81
CA LEU A 219 19.22 -0.36 1.61
C LEU A 219 18.93 1.12 1.28
N GLY A 220 17.99 1.73 2.01
CA GLY A 220 17.67 3.15 1.79
C GLY A 220 16.80 3.42 0.56
N VAL A 221 16.10 2.40 0.05
CA VAL A 221 15.04 2.56 -0.95
C VAL A 221 13.74 1.95 -0.42
N GLY A 222 12.61 2.49 -0.84
CA GLY A 222 11.27 1.92 -0.69
C GLY A 222 10.46 2.17 -1.95
N PHE A 223 9.58 1.22 -2.28
CA PHE A 223 8.64 1.35 -3.38
C PHE A 223 7.26 0.88 -2.92
N SER A 224 6.24 1.69 -3.16
CA SER A 224 4.83 1.29 -3.13
C SER A 224 4.29 1.41 -4.55
N GLY A 225 3.51 0.42 -5.01
CA GLY A 225 3.08 0.33 -6.41
C GLY A 225 1.67 -0.23 -6.59
N ASN A 226 0.82 -0.16 -5.57
CA ASN A 226 -0.55 -0.67 -5.64
C ASN A 226 -1.45 0.42 -6.26
N GLY A 227 -1.49 0.49 -7.59
CA GLY A 227 -2.17 1.54 -8.34
C GLY A 227 -1.34 2.82 -8.52
N ILE A 228 -1.79 3.71 -9.40
CA ILE A 228 -1.10 4.96 -9.73
C ILE A 228 -1.12 5.91 -8.52
N ILE A 229 -2.21 5.95 -7.75
CA ILE A 229 -2.40 6.89 -6.65
C ILE A 229 -1.46 6.64 -5.48
N GLU A 230 -1.18 5.37 -5.15
CA GLU A 230 -0.25 5.01 -4.07
C GLU A 230 1.15 4.68 -4.59
N SER A 231 1.41 4.90 -5.89
CA SER A 231 2.74 4.71 -6.45
C SER A 231 3.71 5.74 -5.87
N ALA A 232 4.72 5.30 -5.12
CA ALA A 232 5.70 6.20 -4.53
C ALA A 232 7.10 5.59 -4.44
N TRP A 233 8.09 6.40 -4.80
CA TRP A 233 9.51 6.12 -4.54
C TRP A 233 9.90 6.76 -3.22
N THR A 234 10.45 5.98 -2.31
CA THR A 234 10.99 6.49 -1.04
C THR A 234 12.49 6.24 -1.05
N ILE A 235 13.28 7.26 -0.69
CA ILE A 235 14.74 7.25 -0.81
C ILE A 235 15.32 7.83 0.46
N GLY A 236 16.13 7.05 1.17
CA GLY A 236 16.86 7.48 2.35
C GLY A 236 18.24 8.02 1.99
N ILE A 237 18.68 9.10 2.63
CA ILE A 237 20.08 9.53 2.53
C ILE A 237 20.95 8.44 3.16
N PRO A 238 21.90 7.84 2.44
CA PRO A 238 22.68 6.69 2.92
C PRO A 238 23.80 7.09 3.88
N LEU A 239 23.45 7.71 5.02
CA LEU A 239 24.40 8.17 6.04
C LEU A 239 25.33 7.05 6.53
N GLY A 240 24.81 5.84 6.71
CA GLY A 240 25.62 4.68 7.09
C GLY A 240 26.67 4.33 6.03
N GLY A 241 26.29 4.37 4.76
CA GLY A 241 27.20 4.18 3.64
C GLY A 241 28.26 5.29 3.56
N LEU A 242 27.83 6.55 3.66
CA LEU A 242 28.68 7.74 3.64
C LEU A 242 29.70 7.76 4.78
N TYR A 243 29.29 7.37 5.99
CA TYR A 243 30.18 7.29 7.13
C TYR A 243 31.28 6.24 6.94
N TRP A 244 30.92 5.03 6.50
CA TRP A 244 31.90 3.95 6.37
C TRP A 244 32.83 4.13 5.19
N ILE A 245 32.36 4.69 4.08
CA ILE A 245 33.26 4.99 2.96
C ILE A 245 34.28 6.07 3.32
N TRP A 246 33.88 7.08 4.12
CA TRP A 246 34.80 8.09 4.62
C TRP A 246 35.85 7.47 5.55
N GLN A 247 35.44 6.64 6.51
CA GLN A 247 36.35 5.90 7.39
C GLN A 247 37.33 4.99 6.61
N LEU A 248 36.83 4.28 5.58
CA LEU A 248 37.66 3.43 4.73
C LEU A 248 38.70 4.21 3.93
N LYS A 249 38.40 5.44 3.52
CA LYS A 249 39.34 6.33 2.83
C LYS A 249 40.40 6.89 3.78
N MET A 250 40.05 7.19 5.04
CA MET A 250 41.02 7.66 6.04
C MET A 250 41.99 6.57 6.51
N TRP A 251 41.62 5.30 6.36
CA TRP A 251 42.43 4.14 6.76
C TRP A 251 43.30 3.57 5.63
N LYS A 252 43.21 4.13 4.43
CA LYS A 252 44.16 3.89 3.34
C LYS A 252 45.30 4.87 3.43
#